data_AF-A0A535VTL4-F1
#
_entry.id   AF-A0A535VTL4-F1
#
_cell.length_a   1.000
_cell.length_b   1.000
_cell.length_c   1.000
_cell.angle_alpha   90.00
_cell.angle_beta   90.00
_cell.angle_gamma   90.00
#
_symmetry.space_group_name_H-M   'P 1'
#
loop_
_entity.id
_entity.type
_entity.pdbx_description
1 polymer ?
#
loop_
_entity_poly.entity_id
_entity_poly.type
_entity_poly.pdbx_seq_one_letter_code
_entity_poly.pdbx_strand_id
1 'polypeptide(L)' 'MVSRKLRQWRTDLQLVGFYLDHQTGSHQIWKHPLIPGISVNLVGKDSADAKPYQEREIREAMRKLQEAQEQQGRHKP' A
#
# COMPACT_ATOMS: atom_id res chain seq x y z
N MET A 1 -16.61 6.96 -13.04
CA MET A 1 -15.39 6.31 -12.52
C MET A 1 -15.74 5.76 -11.15
N VAL A 2 -15.51 4.47 -10.90
CA VAL A 2 -15.85 3.86 -9.61
C VAL A 2 -14.76 4.23 -8.61
N SER A 3 -15.04 5.17 -7.71
CA SER A 3 -14.15 5.51 -6.60
C SER A 3 -13.93 4.28 -5.74
N ARG A 4 -12.68 3.84 -5.58
CA ARG A 4 -12.37 2.72 -4.68
C ARG A 4 -12.41 3.22 -3.25
N LYS A 5 -13.13 2.48 -2.40
CA LYS A 5 -13.19 2.76 -0.96
C LYS A 5 -11.87 2.42 -0.29
N LEU A 6 -11.50 3.14 0.76
CA LEU A 6 -10.30 2.88 1.56
C LEU A 6 -10.24 1.44 2.08
N ARG A 7 -11.38 0.81 2.40
CA ARG A 7 -11.44 -0.60 2.77
C ARG A 7 -10.86 -1.53 1.70
N GLN A 8 -11.16 -1.27 0.42
CA GLN A 8 -10.66 -2.10 -0.68
C GLN A 8 -9.15 -1.95 -0.80
N TRP A 9 -8.64 -0.73 -0.71
CA TRP A 9 -7.20 -0.49 -0.74
C TRP A 9 -6.45 -1.17 0.42
N ARG A 10 -7.03 -1.17 1.63
CA ARG A 10 -6.45 -1.90 2.78
C ARG A 10 -6.37 -3.40 2.51
N THR A 11 -7.45 -3.99 1.98
CA THR A 11 -7.46 -5.41 1.58
C THR A 11 -6.42 -5.70 0.50
N ASP A 12 -6.33 -4.87 -0.54
CA ASP A 12 -5.35 -5.04 -1.63
C ASP A 12 -3.91 -4.98 -1.09
N LEU A 13 -3.61 -4.01 -0.20
CA LEU A 13 -2.30 -3.89 0.46
C LEU A 13 -1.95 -5.14 1.28
N GLN A 14 -2.89 -5.65 2.07
CA GLN A 14 -2.67 -6.89 2.84
C GLN A 14 -2.41 -8.10 1.94
N LEU A 15 -3.17 -8.24 0.85
CA LEU A 15 -3.05 -9.37 -0.07
C LEU A 15 -1.68 -9.45 -0.74
N VAL A 16 -1.07 -8.30 -1.03
CA VAL A 16 0.27 -8.26 -1.64
C VAL A 16 1.40 -8.22 -0.61
N GLY A 17 1.09 -8.34 0.69
CA GLY A 17 2.08 -8.51 1.75
C GLY A 17 2.49 -7.24 2.50
N PHE A 18 1.80 -6.10 2.29
CA PHE A 18 2.00 -4.95 3.18
C PHE A 18 1.43 -5.27 4.56
N TYR A 19 2.11 -4.81 5.59
CA TYR A 19 1.65 -4.90 6.97
C TYR A 19 1.39 -3.50 7.53
N LEU A 20 0.46 -3.43 8.48
CA LEU A 20 0.18 -2.22 9.23
C LEU A 20 1.31 -2.00 10.25
N ASP A 21 2.10 -0.95 10.06
CA ASP A 21 3.24 -0.62 10.91
C ASP A 21 2.80 0.22 12.12
N HIS A 22 1.95 1.21 11.89
CA HIS A 22 1.43 2.09 12.93
C HIS A 22 0.02 2.56 12.61
N GLN A 23 -0.83 2.68 13.63
CA GLN A 23 -2.16 3.27 13.51
C GLN A 23 -2.42 4.23 14.67
N THR A 24 -2.78 5.47 14.34
CA THR A 24 -3.30 6.46 15.30
C THR A 24 -4.64 6.97 14.80
N GLY A 25 -5.72 6.62 15.51
CA GLY A 25 -7.08 6.94 15.08
C GLY A 25 -7.40 6.35 13.70
N SER A 26 -7.78 7.22 12.75
CA SER A 26 -8.07 6.84 11.36
C SER A 26 -6.85 6.92 10.43
N HIS A 27 -5.66 7.24 10.96
CA HIS A 27 -4.42 7.28 10.19
C HIS A 27 -3.71 5.95 10.34
N GLN A 28 -3.43 5.30 9.22
CA GLN A 28 -2.73 4.02 9.14
C GLN A 28 -1.50 4.18 8.26
N ILE A 29 -0.37 3.68 8.74
CA ILE A 29 0.89 3.61 8.01
C ILE A 29 1.14 2.15 7.66
N TRP A 30 1.25 1.86 6.37
CA TRP A 30 1.50 0.53 5.84
C TRP A 30 2.92 0.46 5.28
N LYS A 31 3.62 -0.64 5.53
CA LYS A 31 4.98 -0.90 5.05
C LYS A 31 5.09 -2.28 4.44
N HIS A 32 6.13 -2.48 3.64
CA HIS A 32 6.42 -3.78 3.02
C HIS A 32 7.90 -4.11 3.17
N PRO A 33 8.27 -5.35 3.59
CA PRO A 33 9.65 -5.72 3.87
C PRO A 33 10.57 -5.66 2.63
N LEU A 34 10.04 -5.91 1.43
CA LEU A 34 10.82 -5.89 0.19
C LEU A 34 11.13 -4.49 -0.35
N ILE A 35 10.46 -3.46 0.15
CA ILE A 35 10.69 -2.06 -0.25
C ILE A 35 10.94 -1.19 0.99
N PRO A 36 12.03 -1.44 1.74
CA PRO A 36 12.34 -0.68 2.93
C PRO A 36 12.49 0.81 2.59
N GLY A 37 11.85 1.67 3.38
CA GLY A 37 11.86 3.13 3.18
C GLY A 37 10.65 3.70 2.44
N ILE A 38 9.78 2.85 1.85
CA ILE A 38 8.50 3.28 1.29
C ILE A 38 7.38 2.91 2.26
N SER A 39 6.51 3.87 2.56
CA SER A 39 5.30 3.66 3.34
C SER A 39 4.08 4.24 2.63
N VAL A 40 2.91 3.66 2.91
CA VAL A 40 1.63 4.14 2.38
C VAL A 40 0.78 4.68 3.53
N ASN A 41 0.33 5.93 3.40
CA ASN A 41 -0.42 6.62 4.44
C ASN A 41 -1.92 6.66 4.13
N LEU A 42 -2.67 5.78 4.77
CA LEU A 42 -4.12 5.72 4.64
C LEU A 42 -4.82 6.43 5.81
N VAL A 43 -5.27 7.65 5.53
CA VAL A 43 -6.10 8.47 6.39
C VAL A 43 -7.57 8.33 5.99
N GLY A 44 -8.42 7.95 6.94
CA GLY A 44 -9.88 8.00 6.78
C GLY A 44 -10.61 6.75 7.27
N LYS A 45 -11.93 6.80 7.19
CA LYS A 45 -12.82 5.68 7.51
C LYS A 45 -12.89 4.72 6.33
N ASP A 46 -13.16 3.45 6.61
CA ASP A 46 -13.31 2.40 5.58
C ASP A 46 -14.36 2.71 4.51
N SER A 47 -15.41 3.46 4.87
CA SER A 47 -16.49 3.84 3.98
C SER A 47 -16.16 5.00 3.05
N ALA A 48 -15.08 5.74 3.32
CA ALA A 48 -14.68 6.90 2.54
C ALA A 48 -13.88 6.47 1.29
N ASP A 49 -14.00 7.27 0.25
CA ASP A 49 -13.16 7.16 -0.94
C ASP A 49 -11.73 7.59 -0.62
N ALA A 50 -10.76 6.92 -1.24
CA ALA A 50 -9.37 7.33 -1.14
C ALA A 50 -9.19 8.71 -1.79
N LYS A 51 -8.44 9.59 -1.12
CA LYS A 51 -8.06 10.87 -1.72
C LYS A 51 -7.08 10.63 -2.87
N PRO A 52 -7.05 11.49 -3.91
CA PRO A 52 -6.18 11.30 -5.07
C PRO A 52 -4.69 11.10 -4.72
N TYR A 53 -4.19 11.78 -3.69
CA TYR A 53 -2.80 11.59 -3.26
C TYR A 53 -2.55 10.20 -2.66
N GLN A 54 -3.53 9.63 -1.94
CA GLN A 54 -3.43 8.31 -1.33
C GLN A 54 -3.40 7.24 -2.41
N GLU A 55 -4.25 7.37 -3.42
CA GLU A 55 -4.21 6.47 -4.57
C GLU A 55 -2.86 6.53 -5.29
N ARG A 56 -2.29 7.73 -5.45
CA ARG A 56 -0.98 7.89 -6.06
C ARG A 56 0.11 7.20 -5.22
N GLU A 57 0.13 7.42 -3.90
CA GLU A 57 1.07 6.74 -3.00
C GLU A 57 0.94 5.22 -3.07
N ILE A 58 -0.29 4.68 -3.05
CA ILE A 58 -0.52 3.24 -3.18
C ILE A 58 0.02 2.74 -4.52
N ARG A 59 -0.32 3.39 -5.64
CA ARG A 59 0.13 2.95 -6.97
C ARG A 59 1.65 2.98 -7.10
N GLU A 60 2.31 3.99 -6.56
CA GLU A 60 3.77 4.07 -6.56
C GLU A 60 4.41 2.97 -5.71
N ALA A 61 3.87 2.70 -4.52
CA ALA A 61 4.33 1.62 -3.66
C ALA A 61 4.14 0.24 -4.32
N MET A 62 3.00 0.02 -4.99
CA MET A 62 2.72 -1.21 -5.74
C MET A 62 3.69 -1.40 -6.91
N ARG A 63 3.98 -0.34 -7.67
CA ARG A 63 4.98 -0.38 -8.75
C ARG A 63 6.36 -0.75 -8.21
N LYS A 64 6.77 -0.13 -7.10
CA LYS A 64 8.06 -0.42 -6.45
C LYS A 64 8.14 -1.83 -5.90
N LEU A 65 7.04 -2.34 -5.34
CA LEU A 65 6.96 -3.73 -4.91
C LEU A 65 7.15 -4.68 -6.09
N GLN A 66 6.49 -4.43 -7.22
CA GLN A 66 6.66 -5.24 -8.42
C GLN A 66 8.12 -5.21 -8.92
N GLU A 67 8.74 -4.02 -9.01
CA GLU A 67 10.16 -3.87 -9.37
C GLU A 67 11.08 -4.67 -8.42
N ALA A 68 10.81 -4.64 -7.11
CA ALA A 68 11.59 -5.39 -6.12
C ALA A 68 11.39 -6.91 -6.24
N GLN A 69 10.16 -7.37 -6.48
CA GLN A 69 9.85 -8.79 -6.71
C GLN A 69 10.52 -9.33 -7.97
N GLU A 70 10.53 -8.56 -9.06
CA GLU A 70 11.23 -8.92 -10.31
C GLU A 70 12.74 -9.04 -10.10
N GLN A 71 13.35 -8.13 -9.32
CA GLN A 71 14.77 -8.18 -8.97
C GLN A 71 15.10 -9.40 -8.10
N GLN A 72 14.24 -9.74 -7.15
CA GLN A 72 14.42 -10.95 -6.33
C GLN A 72 14.27 -12.24 -7.14
N GLY A 73 13.34 -12.27 -8.11
CA GLY A 73 13.19 -13.40 -9.02
C GLY A 73 14.40 -13.62 -9.94
N ARG A 74 15.07 -12.53 -10.35
CA ARG A 74 16.33 -12.59 -11.11
C ARG A 74 17.54 -13.03 -10.29
N HIS A 75 17.50 -12.86 -8.97
CA HIS A 75 18.59 -13.23 -8.05
C HIS A 75 18.39 -14.61 -7.40
N LYS A 76 17.53 -15.45 -7.97
CA LYS A 76 17.38 -16.84 -7.51
C LYS A 76 18.51 -17.68 -8.15
N PRO A 77 19.40 -18.31 -7.35
CA PRO A 77 20.49 -19.14 -7.87
C PRO A 77 19.98 -20.41 -8.57
#